data_AF-A0A9P6C865-F1
#
_entry.id   AF-A0A9P6C865-F1
#
_cell.length_a   1.000
_cell.length_b   1.000
_cell.length_c   1.000
_cell.angle_alpha   90.00
_cell.angle_beta   90.00
_cell.angle_gamma   90.00
#
_symmetry.space_group_name_H-M   'P 1'
#
loop_
_entity.id
_entity.type
_entity.pdbx_description
1 polymer ?
#
loop_
_entity_poly.entity_id
_entity_poly.type
_entity_poly.pdbx_seq_one_letter_code
_entity_poly.pdbx_strand_id
1 'polypeptide(L)'
;MVRNEKRAKRCTEIEKREVDRLDRLPGPIPDAIRVIYRGNQTEQDNSFAGALSSSVYHSPCSNIVFAGDMAVAAATYELNNPQRTYAPLSGIKKLFSLVRNTYNHFEDRLEGYLIIEEFYRVSRAFVDTQRDQAMELVANNPSFHPHELPPMADENPHLLPTQPVPRDTSFRTAGKTSQKKGMGLSAPLAADTFNILEWARYIAIYHRPGNGKPIHGIAMNRAFHVELRSVFGYLLMKSMCPITPQARTAWTRQVACVVARPQAYREAVTVWESQHPEEQFSEVNPTSITLRRTDLTDVTAANALVETVFETMIRNHIPPSWVDHAYVWGMTYVNQLRAAGSLNDIPLNVTEVDRQRRLAIHGVPPPIDQWDGWYYPTAHDLTRIHAFLKMEENKNVMSLNHSDWLWIGESPLEPYYCRRQVTVASNQFLSAAAGSSTGPGTMDHVPSSDHNRDGDRASSSKYMGQGVQYNNLTSHPEPDQRELVDVDMTNIKTAHTASSA
;
A
#
# COMPACT_ATOMS: atom_id res chain seq x y z
N MET A 1 -27.12 -9.19 53.54
CA MET A 1 -27.14 -9.75 52.17
C MET A 1 -27.91 -8.88 51.17
N VAL A 2 -29.20 -8.60 51.38
CA VAL A 2 -30.07 -7.87 50.41
C VAL A 2 -29.53 -6.50 49.95
N ARG A 3 -28.83 -5.75 50.81
CA ARG A 3 -28.19 -4.46 50.45
C ARG A 3 -26.99 -4.61 49.51
N ASN A 4 -26.22 -5.70 49.65
CA ASN A 4 -25.05 -5.94 48.79
C ASN A 4 -25.48 -6.42 47.40
N GLU A 5 -26.56 -7.18 47.32
CA GLU A 5 -27.15 -7.66 46.07
C GLU A 5 -27.76 -6.52 45.23
N LYS A 6 -28.44 -5.56 45.88
CA LYS A 6 -28.93 -4.35 45.22
C LYS A 6 -27.79 -3.44 44.73
N ARG A 7 -26.67 -3.39 45.45
CA ARG A 7 -25.50 -2.59 45.06
C ARG A 7 -24.76 -3.22 43.88
N ALA A 8 -24.61 -4.54 43.87
CA ALA A 8 -24.06 -5.29 42.74
C ALA A 8 -24.89 -5.09 41.47
N LYS A 9 -26.21 -5.31 41.53
CA LYS A 9 -27.11 -5.09 40.37
C LYS A 9 -27.04 -3.66 39.82
N ARG A 10 -26.92 -2.66 40.70
CA ARG A 10 -26.82 -1.25 40.29
C ARG A 10 -25.47 -0.92 39.64
N CYS A 11 -24.38 -1.53 40.10
CA CYS A 11 -23.07 -1.42 39.45
C CYS A 11 -23.09 -2.06 38.05
N THR A 12 -23.66 -3.27 37.91
CA THR A 12 -23.79 -3.94 36.61
C THR A 12 -24.68 -3.17 35.64
N GLU A 13 -25.73 -2.51 36.13
CA GLU A 13 -26.60 -1.68 35.30
C GLU A 13 -25.95 -0.35 34.89
N ILE A 14 -25.10 0.23 35.74
CA ILE A 14 -24.29 1.41 35.40
C ILE A 14 -23.21 1.05 34.38
N GLU A 15 -22.51 -0.07 34.57
CA GLU A 15 -21.53 -0.59 33.61
C GLU A 15 -22.18 -0.89 32.26
N LYS A 16 -23.36 -1.54 32.25
CA LYS A 16 -24.11 -1.79 31.02
C LYS A 16 -24.56 -0.51 30.34
N ARG A 17 -24.97 0.51 31.10
CA ARG A 17 -25.33 1.84 30.54
C ARG A 17 -24.12 2.61 30.04
N GLU A 18 -22.95 2.47 30.67
CA GLU A 18 -21.68 3.04 30.20
C GLU A 18 -21.21 2.35 28.92
N VAL A 19 -21.28 1.01 28.84
CA VAL A 19 -21.01 0.24 27.62
C VAL A 19 -22.00 0.62 26.50
N ASP A 20 -23.31 0.66 26.77
CA ASP A 20 -24.33 1.10 25.81
C ASP A 20 -24.16 2.58 25.39
N ARG A 21 -23.55 3.42 26.25
CA ARG A 21 -23.23 4.82 25.96
C ARG A 21 -21.97 4.94 25.11
N LEU A 22 -20.94 4.15 25.40
CA LEU A 22 -19.71 4.05 24.61
C LEU A 22 -19.99 3.45 23.22
N ASP A 23 -20.95 2.54 23.09
CA ASP A 23 -21.48 2.01 21.82
C ASP A 23 -22.34 3.01 21.02
N ARG A 24 -22.69 4.15 21.63
CA ARG A 24 -23.45 5.25 21.01
C ARG A 24 -22.59 6.46 20.68
N LEU A 25 -21.41 6.58 21.27
CA LEU A 25 -20.46 7.61 20.91
C LEU A 25 -19.75 7.12 19.64
N PRO A 26 -19.74 7.90 18.53
CA PRO A 26 -18.85 7.59 17.43
C PRO A 26 -17.45 7.46 18.03
N GLY A 27 -16.81 6.31 17.82
CA GLY A 27 -15.45 6.07 18.29
C GLY A 27 -14.50 7.17 17.79
N PRO A 28 -13.28 7.25 18.34
CA PRO A 28 -12.28 8.18 17.82
C PRO A 28 -12.12 7.99 16.31
N ILE A 29 -12.11 9.10 15.56
CA ILE A 29 -11.81 9.07 14.13
C ILE A 29 -10.38 8.53 14.00
N PRO A 30 -10.14 7.47 13.21
CA PRO A 30 -8.80 6.97 12.98
C PRO A 30 -7.87 8.08 12.50
N ASP A 31 -6.65 8.14 13.01
CA ASP A 31 -5.68 9.19 12.64
C ASP A 31 -5.37 9.19 11.14
N ALA A 32 -5.49 8.02 10.51
CA ALA A 32 -5.31 7.84 9.08
C ALA A 32 -6.49 8.39 8.25
N ILE A 33 -7.64 8.67 8.87
CA ILE A 33 -8.80 9.31 8.23
C ILE A 33 -8.78 10.79 8.57
N ARG A 34 -8.77 11.62 7.53
CA ARG A 34 -8.71 13.06 7.69
C ARG A 34 -10.00 13.58 8.33
N VAL A 35 -9.85 14.66 9.06
CA VAL A 35 -10.96 15.48 9.54
C VAL A 35 -11.13 16.65 8.59
N ILE A 36 -12.35 16.86 8.11
CA ILE A 36 -12.70 18.01 7.26
C ILE A 36 -13.61 18.96 8.01
N TYR A 37 -13.53 20.24 7.65
CA TYR A 37 -14.37 21.29 8.20
C TYR A 37 -15.40 21.68 7.15
N ARG A 38 -16.69 21.45 7.42
CA ARG A 38 -17.79 21.92 6.57
C ARG A 38 -18.64 22.91 7.34
N GLY A 39 -18.54 24.19 6.97
CA GLY A 39 -19.14 25.28 7.74
C GLY A 39 -18.59 25.28 9.18
N ASN A 40 -19.48 25.20 10.17
CA ASN A 40 -19.11 25.16 11.58
C ASN A 40 -19.04 23.73 12.15
N GLN A 41 -19.09 22.71 11.30
CA GLN A 41 -19.07 21.31 11.72
C GLN A 41 -17.77 20.63 11.30
N THR A 42 -17.28 19.80 12.21
CA THR A 42 -16.15 18.91 11.99
C THR A 42 -16.70 17.55 11.61
N GLU A 43 -16.31 17.04 10.45
CA GLU A 43 -16.75 15.75 9.92
C GLU A 43 -15.56 14.85 9.60
N GLN A 44 -15.78 13.54 9.65
CA GLN A 44 -14.85 12.54 9.12
C GLN A 44 -14.82 12.60 7.59
N ASP A 45 -13.65 12.56 6.98
CA ASP A 45 -13.51 12.51 5.52
C ASP A 45 -13.93 11.13 4.97
N ASN A 46 -15.13 11.08 4.39
CA ASN A 46 -15.68 9.86 3.78
C ASN A 46 -15.05 9.54 2.42
N SER A 47 -14.04 10.30 1.97
CA SER A 47 -13.16 9.84 0.89
C SER A 47 -12.30 8.64 1.33
N PHE A 48 -12.20 8.41 2.65
CA PHE A 48 -11.30 7.45 3.28
C PHE A 48 -9.87 7.59 2.76
N ALA A 49 -9.43 8.84 2.60
CA ALA A 49 -8.14 9.22 2.04
C ALA A 49 -7.87 8.59 0.66
N GLY A 50 -8.90 8.45 -0.18
CA GLY A 50 -8.75 7.88 -1.52
C GLY A 50 -8.71 6.35 -1.56
N ALA A 51 -8.97 5.67 -0.43
CA ALA A 51 -9.07 4.22 -0.38
C ALA A 51 -10.27 3.66 -1.14
N LEU A 52 -11.26 4.50 -1.47
CA LEU A 52 -12.47 4.12 -2.21
C LEU A 52 -12.15 3.58 -3.61
N SER A 53 -12.95 2.62 -4.06
CA SER A 53 -12.78 1.92 -5.33
C SER A 53 -13.33 2.74 -6.50
N SER A 54 -13.18 2.19 -7.71
CA SER A 54 -13.64 2.86 -8.90
C SER A 54 -15.16 2.83 -9.10
N SER A 55 -15.87 1.93 -8.39
CA SER A 55 -17.31 1.65 -8.53
C SER A 55 -18.21 2.59 -7.72
N VAL A 56 -17.64 3.34 -6.78
CA VAL A 56 -18.37 4.33 -5.98
C VAL A 56 -17.95 5.76 -6.34
N TYR A 57 -18.77 6.71 -5.92
CA TYR A 57 -18.51 8.14 -6.06
C TYR A 57 -18.51 8.81 -4.69
N HIS A 58 -17.39 9.41 -4.30
CA HIS A 58 -17.36 10.36 -3.19
C HIS A 58 -17.59 11.76 -3.75
N SER A 59 -18.60 12.44 -3.20
CA SER A 59 -18.88 13.85 -3.47
C SER A 59 -18.01 14.72 -2.56
N PRO A 60 -17.05 15.50 -3.09
CA PRO A 60 -16.27 16.44 -2.27
C PRO A 60 -17.15 17.53 -1.66
N CYS A 61 -18.24 17.89 -2.33
CA CYS A 61 -19.16 18.95 -1.91
C CYS A 61 -20.00 18.55 -0.69
N SER A 62 -20.44 17.30 -0.64
CA SER A 62 -21.35 16.79 0.40
C SER A 62 -20.71 15.77 1.35
N ASN A 63 -19.50 15.30 1.03
CA ASN A 63 -18.81 14.22 1.74
C ASN A 63 -19.65 12.95 1.89
N ILE A 64 -20.46 12.66 0.87
CA ILE A 64 -21.29 11.46 0.81
C ILE A 64 -20.68 10.52 -0.22
N VAL A 65 -20.69 9.22 0.11
CA VAL A 65 -20.36 8.15 -0.83
C VAL A 65 -21.65 7.61 -1.42
N PHE A 66 -21.70 7.59 -2.75
CA PHE A 66 -22.77 7.05 -3.56
C PHE A 66 -22.31 5.76 -4.23
N ALA A 67 -23.23 4.83 -4.44
CA ALA A 67 -23.02 3.63 -5.24
C ALA A 67 -24.09 3.53 -6.34
N GLY A 68 -23.87 2.62 -7.28
CA GLY A 68 -24.84 2.31 -8.34
C GLY A 68 -25.26 3.50 -9.20
N ASP A 69 -26.54 3.58 -9.52
CA ASP A 69 -27.08 4.62 -10.41
C ASP A 69 -27.05 5.99 -9.73
N MET A 70 -27.21 6.05 -8.40
CA MET A 70 -27.00 7.27 -7.63
C MET A 70 -25.56 7.80 -7.76
N ALA A 71 -24.54 6.93 -7.83
CA ALA A 71 -23.17 7.36 -8.06
C ALA A 71 -22.99 8.00 -9.44
N VAL A 72 -23.60 7.41 -10.47
CA VAL A 72 -23.57 7.94 -11.84
C VAL A 72 -24.30 9.29 -11.91
N ALA A 73 -25.48 9.38 -11.31
CA ALA A 73 -26.28 10.60 -11.27
C ALA A 73 -25.57 11.72 -10.51
N ALA A 74 -25.02 11.43 -9.32
CA ALA A 74 -24.28 12.41 -8.52
C ALA A 74 -23.04 12.92 -9.23
N ALA A 75 -22.22 12.02 -9.78
CA ALA A 75 -21.02 12.40 -10.52
C ALA A 75 -21.36 13.21 -11.79
N THR A 76 -22.36 12.79 -12.56
CA THR A 76 -22.82 13.54 -13.75
C THR A 76 -23.31 14.93 -13.38
N TYR A 77 -24.06 15.03 -12.29
CA TYR A 77 -24.58 16.30 -11.84
C TYR A 77 -23.45 17.25 -11.41
N GLU A 78 -22.51 16.80 -10.57
CA GLU A 78 -21.41 17.65 -10.09
C GLU A 78 -20.46 18.06 -11.22
N LEU A 79 -20.23 17.20 -12.21
CA LEU A 79 -19.49 17.56 -13.42
C LEU A 79 -20.14 18.70 -14.20
N ASN A 80 -21.47 18.80 -14.15
CA ASN A 80 -22.23 19.85 -14.85
C ASN A 80 -22.59 21.05 -13.94
N ASN A 81 -22.62 20.87 -12.61
CA ASN A 81 -23.14 21.83 -11.63
C ASN A 81 -22.37 21.72 -10.28
N PRO A 82 -21.18 22.32 -10.15
CA PRO A 82 -20.26 22.08 -9.02
C PRO A 82 -20.65 22.73 -7.67
N GLN A 83 -21.89 23.21 -7.46
CA GLN A 83 -22.25 24.02 -6.29
C GLN A 83 -23.46 23.54 -5.48
N ARG A 84 -23.83 22.25 -5.51
CA ARG A 84 -24.99 21.76 -4.73
C ARG A 84 -24.71 20.54 -3.87
N THR A 85 -25.32 20.55 -2.69
CA THR A 85 -25.16 19.55 -1.65
C THR A 85 -26.28 18.51 -1.73
N TYR A 86 -25.92 17.24 -1.56
CA TYR A 86 -26.86 16.12 -1.40
C TYR A 86 -27.18 15.88 0.08
N ALA A 87 -28.32 15.26 0.37
CA ALA A 87 -28.69 14.85 1.72
C ALA A 87 -27.97 13.55 2.12
N PRO A 88 -27.42 13.46 3.34
CA PRO A 88 -26.59 12.32 3.75
C PRO A 88 -27.39 11.02 3.85
N LEU A 89 -26.83 9.95 3.27
CA LEU A 89 -27.17 8.59 3.65
C LEU A 89 -26.69 8.36 5.08
N SER A 90 -27.63 7.97 5.92
CA SER A 90 -27.45 7.86 7.36
C SER A 90 -26.59 6.64 7.77
N GLY A 91 -25.95 6.70 8.94
CA GLY A 91 -24.87 5.79 9.36
C GLY A 91 -25.14 4.27 9.27
N ILE A 92 -24.05 3.48 9.37
CA ILE A 92 -23.97 2.06 8.98
C ILE A 92 -25.10 1.14 9.50
N LYS A 93 -25.57 1.35 10.74
CA LYS A 93 -26.69 0.58 11.31
C LYS A 93 -27.99 0.75 10.51
N LYS A 94 -28.23 1.95 9.99
CA LYS A 94 -29.39 2.25 9.13
C LYS A 94 -29.22 1.65 7.74
N LEU A 95 -28.00 1.62 7.19
CA LEU A 95 -27.71 0.90 5.94
C LEU A 95 -28.00 -0.60 6.07
N PHE A 96 -27.58 -1.25 7.17
CA PHE A 96 -27.96 -2.65 7.40
C PHE A 96 -29.48 -2.85 7.49
N SER A 97 -30.19 -1.93 8.14
CA SER A 97 -31.66 -1.97 8.20
C SER A 97 -32.29 -1.76 6.82
N LEU A 98 -31.73 -0.87 6.00
CA LEU A 98 -32.17 -0.60 4.63
C LEU A 98 -32.09 -1.88 3.79
N VAL A 99 -30.91 -2.53 3.78
CA VAL A 99 -30.63 -3.72 2.97
C VAL A 99 -31.49 -4.94 3.41
N ARG A 100 -31.69 -5.11 4.72
CA ARG A 100 -32.44 -6.25 5.28
C ARG A 100 -33.96 -6.12 5.18
N ASN A 101 -34.48 -4.90 5.13
CA ASN A 101 -35.93 -4.69 5.08
C ASN A 101 -36.45 -4.94 3.65
N THR A 102 -37.14 -6.06 3.48
CA THR A 102 -37.72 -6.49 2.19
C THR A 102 -38.85 -5.59 1.68
N TYR A 103 -39.38 -4.70 2.51
CA TYR A 103 -40.38 -3.70 2.09
C TYR A 103 -39.78 -2.49 1.36
N ASN A 104 -38.46 -2.29 1.45
CA ASN A 104 -37.79 -1.22 0.71
C ASN A 104 -37.67 -1.58 -0.78
N HIS A 105 -37.60 -0.56 -1.64
CA HIS A 105 -37.35 -0.73 -3.06
C HIS A 105 -36.04 -1.48 -3.30
N PHE A 106 -36.02 -2.31 -4.34
CA PHE A 106 -34.88 -3.17 -4.62
C PHE A 106 -33.63 -2.34 -4.92
N GLU A 107 -33.79 -1.25 -5.65
CA GLU A 107 -32.73 -0.32 -6.05
C GLU A 107 -32.04 0.27 -4.80
N ASP A 108 -32.82 0.77 -3.84
CA ASP A 108 -32.29 1.31 -2.58
C ASP A 108 -31.54 0.24 -1.76
N ARG A 109 -32.05 -0.99 -1.77
CA ARG A 109 -31.39 -2.13 -1.08
C ARG A 109 -30.09 -2.52 -1.77
N LEU A 110 -30.06 -2.52 -3.10
CA LEU A 110 -28.86 -2.84 -3.87
C LEU A 110 -27.78 -1.78 -3.67
N GLU A 111 -28.11 -0.50 -3.78
CA GLU A 111 -27.15 0.58 -3.54
C GLU A 111 -26.66 0.60 -2.09
N GLY A 112 -27.57 0.37 -1.13
CA GLY A 112 -27.20 0.17 0.27
C GLY A 112 -26.22 -0.99 0.46
N TYR A 113 -26.43 -2.12 -0.24
CA TYR A 113 -25.52 -3.26 -0.20
C TYR A 113 -24.14 -2.90 -0.77
N LEU A 114 -24.09 -2.25 -1.93
CA LEU A 114 -22.84 -1.83 -2.57
C LEU A 114 -22.02 -0.87 -1.68
N ILE A 115 -22.69 0.04 -0.95
CA ILE A 115 -22.03 0.92 0.02
C ILE A 115 -21.46 0.10 1.20
N ILE A 116 -22.19 -0.88 1.72
CA ILE A 116 -21.69 -1.73 2.81
C ILE A 116 -20.52 -2.59 2.34
N GLU A 117 -20.58 -3.15 1.13
CA GLU A 117 -19.50 -3.93 0.52
C GLU A 117 -18.23 -3.09 0.35
N GLU A 118 -18.38 -1.87 -0.17
CA GLU A 118 -17.28 -0.94 -0.32
C GLU A 118 -16.70 -0.53 1.04
N PHE A 119 -17.56 -0.21 2.01
CA PHE A 119 -17.12 0.14 3.36
C PHE A 119 -16.45 -1.05 4.07
N TYR A 120 -16.90 -2.29 3.83
CA TYR A 120 -16.22 -3.50 4.29
C TYR A 120 -14.82 -3.62 3.68
N ARG A 121 -14.69 -3.44 2.37
CA ARG A 121 -13.41 -3.48 1.66
C ARG A 121 -12.44 -2.43 2.20
N VAL A 122 -12.89 -1.19 2.37
CA VAL A 122 -12.10 -0.10 2.94
C VAL A 122 -11.73 -0.39 4.39
N SER A 123 -12.68 -0.78 5.24
CA SER A 123 -12.42 -1.08 6.66
C SER A 123 -11.34 -2.15 6.81
N ARG A 124 -11.39 -3.19 5.98
CA ARG A 124 -10.36 -4.22 5.98
C ARG A 124 -9.01 -3.70 5.52
N ALA A 125 -8.94 -2.66 4.68
CA ALA A 125 -7.68 -2.06 4.26
C ALA A 125 -6.95 -1.29 5.38
N PHE A 126 -7.61 -0.98 6.50
CA PHE A 126 -6.98 -0.38 7.69
C PHE A 126 -6.39 -1.45 8.62
N VAL A 127 -5.34 -1.07 9.35
CA VAL A 127 -4.87 -1.84 10.50
C VAL A 127 -5.94 -1.88 11.60
N ASP A 128 -6.05 -3.01 12.30
CA ASP A 128 -7.08 -3.23 13.32
C ASP A 128 -7.08 -2.13 14.39
N THR A 129 -5.89 -1.65 14.79
CA THR A 129 -5.75 -0.58 15.79
C THR A 129 -6.24 0.81 15.33
N GLN A 130 -6.53 0.96 14.04
CA GLN A 130 -7.00 2.21 13.42
C GLN A 130 -8.41 2.05 12.84
N ARG A 131 -9.18 1.03 13.24
CA ARG A 131 -10.59 0.93 12.87
C ARG A 131 -11.46 1.61 13.92
N ASP A 132 -12.41 2.43 13.46
CA ASP A 132 -13.47 2.90 14.34
C ASP A 132 -14.51 1.78 14.60
N GLN A 133 -15.47 2.04 15.48
CA GLN A 133 -16.51 1.08 15.82
C GLN A 133 -17.36 0.65 14.61
N ALA A 134 -17.59 1.53 13.63
CA ALA A 134 -18.36 1.19 12.44
C ALA A 134 -17.55 0.28 11.52
N MET A 135 -16.26 0.56 11.34
CA MET A 135 -15.33 -0.26 10.60
C MET A 135 -15.19 -1.64 11.23
N GLU A 136 -15.02 -1.73 12.56
CA GLU A 136 -14.95 -3.01 13.27
C GLU A 136 -16.26 -3.79 13.15
N LEU A 137 -17.40 -3.11 13.28
CA LEU A 137 -18.71 -3.74 13.18
C LEU A 137 -18.95 -4.34 11.79
N VAL A 138 -18.42 -3.73 10.73
CA VAL A 138 -18.56 -4.26 9.36
C VAL A 138 -17.50 -5.30 9.04
N ALA A 139 -16.23 -5.05 9.39
CA ALA A 139 -15.12 -5.95 9.12
C ALA A 139 -15.28 -7.32 9.80
N ASN A 140 -15.88 -7.35 10.99
CA ASN A 140 -16.08 -8.58 11.77
C ASN A 140 -17.53 -9.08 11.77
N ASN A 141 -18.41 -8.56 10.90
CA ASN A 141 -19.81 -8.98 10.90
C ASN A 141 -19.94 -10.40 10.33
N PRO A 142 -20.31 -11.42 11.13
CA PRO A 142 -20.44 -12.78 10.62
C PRO A 142 -21.64 -12.94 9.67
N SER A 143 -22.59 -12.01 9.69
CA SER A 143 -23.81 -12.05 8.88
C SER A 143 -23.71 -11.20 7.60
N PHE A 144 -22.56 -10.60 7.31
CA PHE A 144 -22.33 -9.89 6.05
C PHE A 144 -21.34 -10.71 5.21
N HIS A 145 -21.81 -11.21 4.07
CA HIS A 145 -21.01 -11.96 3.14
C HIS A 145 -20.75 -11.08 1.91
N PRO A 146 -19.56 -10.43 1.80
CA PRO A 146 -19.28 -9.43 0.76
C PRO A 146 -19.31 -10.00 -0.66
N HIS A 147 -19.22 -11.32 -0.80
CA HIS A 147 -19.20 -12.03 -2.09
C HIS A 147 -20.55 -12.67 -2.44
N GLU A 148 -21.52 -12.60 -1.53
CA GLU A 148 -22.88 -13.05 -1.78
C GLU A 148 -23.70 -11.83 -2.12
N LEU A 149 -23.93 -11.62 -3.42
CA LEU A 149 -24.92 -10.64 -3.85
C LEU A 149 -26.23 -10.90 -3.10
N PRO A 150 -27.04 -9.85 -2.83
CA PRO A 150 -28.37 -10.06 -2.28
C PRO A 150 -29.08 -11.14 -3.12
N PRO A 151 -29.77 -12.13 -2.52
CA PRO A 151 -30.33 -13.30 -3.22
C PRO A 151 -31.19 -13.02 -4.46
N MET A 152 -31.58 -11.76 -4.68
CA MET A 152 -32.43 -11.28 -5.77
C MET A 152 -31.65 -10.58 -6.91
N ALA A 153 -30.33 -10.38 -6.78
CA ALA A 153 -29.49 -9.81 -7.85
C ALA A 153 -29.26 -10.83 -8.99
N ASP A 154 -29.21 -12.12 -8.65
CA ASP A 154 -29.16 -13.22 -9.63
C ASP A 154 -30.43 -13.29 -10.48
N GLU A 155 -31.58 -12.86 -9.93
CA GLU A 155 -32.87 -12.85 -10.62
C GLU A 155 -33.04 -11.63 -11.53
N ASN A 156 -32.34 -10.51 -11.27
CA ASN A 156 -32.49 -9.26 -12.01
C ASN A 156 -31.12 -8.61 -12.38
N PRO A 157 -30.31 -9.26 -13.23
CA PRO A 157 -28.96 -8.79 -13.55
C PRO A 157 -28.92 -7.46 -14.31
N HIS A 158 -30.04 -7.04 -14.91
CA HIS A 158 -30.18 -5.76 -15.61
C HIS A 158 -30.26 -4.55 -14.66
N LEU A 159 -30.50 -4.79 -13.36
CA LEU A 159 -30.50 -3.76 -12.32
C LEU A 159 -29.11 -3.54 -11.69
N LEU A 160 -28.11 -4.36 -12.06
CA LEU A 160 -26.73 -4.09 -11.69
C LEU A 160 -26.25 -2.83 -12.44
N PRO A 161 -25.46 -1.96 -11.79
CA PRO A 161 -24.94 -0.76 -12.43
C PRO A 161 -24.09 -1.13 -13.65
N THR A 162 -24.64 -0.92 -14.85
CA THR A 162 -23.94 -1.22 -16.11
C THR A 162 -23.06 -0.06 -16.55
N GLN A 163 -23.36 1.15 -16.08
CA GLN A 163 -22.63 2.36 -16.44
C GLN A 163 -21.50 2.63 -15.44
N PRO A 164 -20.28 2.92 -15.92
CA PRO A 164 -19.22 3.36 -15.04
C PRO A 164 -19.53 4.76 -14.50
N VAL A 165 -19.22 4.99 -13.22
CA VAL A 165 -19.26 6.33 -12.61
C VAL A 165 -18.46 7.32 -13.47
N PRO A 166 -19.11 8.38 -13.99
CA PRO A 166 -18.43 9.42 -14.75
C PRO A 166 -17.35 10.10 -13.91
N ARG A 167 -16.23 10.42 -14.54
CA ARG A 167 -15.12 11.13 -13.86
C ARG A 167 -14.65 12.27 -14.73
N ASP A 168 -14.15 13.32 -14.08
CA ASP A 168 -13.50 14.39 -14.82
C ASP A 168 -12.31 13.80 -15.59
N THR A 169 -12.19 14.14 -16.86
CA THR A 169 -11.08 13.72 -17.72
C THR A 169 -10.37 14.91 -18.36
N SER A 170 -10.68 16.12 -17.90
CA SER A 170 -10.06 17.38 -18.32
C SER A 170 -8.53 17.37 -18.16
N PHE A 171 -8.03 16.67 -17.13
CA PHE A 171 -6.61 16.55 -16.82
C PHE A 171 -5.82 15.63 -17.76
N ARG A 172 -6.46 15.01 -18.76
CA ARG A 172 -5.79 14.16 -19.74
C ARG A 172 -4.80 14.99 -20.55
N THR A 173 -3.53 14.58 -20.54
CA THR A 173 -2.52 15.21 -21.38
C THR A 173 -2.82 14.91 -22.85
N ALA A 174 -2.66 15.91 -23.72
CA ALA A 174 -2.94 15.79 -25.14
C ALA A 174 -2.07 14.68 -25.77
N GLY A 175 -2.70 13.60 -26.23
CA GLY A 175 -2.00 12.43 -26.75
C GLY A 175 -2.87 11.17 -26.75
N LYS A 176 -4.04 11.24 -27.41
CA LYS A 176 -4.99 10.12 -27.56
C LYS A 176 -4.39 8.88 -28.26
N THR A 177 -3.22 9.03 -28.88
CA THR A 177 -2.47 7.98 -29.59
C THR A 177 -1.48 7.21 -28.72
N SER A 178 -1.22 7.64 -27.47
CA SER A 178 -0.39 6.86 -26.55
C SER A 178 -1.14 5.61 -26.08
N GLN A 179 -0.44 4.48 -25.89
CA GLN A 179 -1.00 3.25 -25.30
C GLN A 179 -1.70 3.48 -23.94
N LYS A 180 -1.39 4.62 -23.29
CA LYS A 180 -1.93 5.05 -22.00
C LYS A 180 -3.09 6.05 -22.13
N LYS A 181 -3.64 6.29 -23.33
CA LYS A 181 -4.81 7.15 -23.62
C LYS A 181 -4.73 8.57 -23.01
N GLY A 182 -3.53 9.15 -22.89
CA GLY A 182 -3.33 10.47 -22.27
C GLY A 182 -3.51 10.51 -20.73
N MET A 183 -3.59 9.35 -20.08
CA MET A 183 -3.71 9.23 -18.62
C MET A 183 -2.36 9.09 -17.90
N GLY A 184 -1.28 8.91 -18.65
CA GLY A 184 0.06 8.74 -18.11
C GLY A 184 0.74 10.06 -17.75
N LEU A 185 1.63 10.01 -16.76
CA LEU A 185 2.64 11.03 -16.52
C LEU A 185 3.97 10.67 -17.18
N SER A 186 4.74 11.67 -17.57
CA SER A 186 6.16 11.50 -17.88
C SER A 186 6.93 11.22 -16.60
N ALA A 187 8.00 10.42 -16.68
CA ALA A 187 8.93 10.29 -15.55
C ALA A 187 9.58 11.66 -15.28
N PRO A 188 9.81 12.03 -14.01
CA PRO A 188 10.58 13.23 -13.69
C PRO A 188 11.96 13.18 -14.37
N LEU A 189 12.47 14.34 -14.78
CA LEU A 189 13.76 14.46 -15.45
C LEU A 189 14.90 14.16 -14.47
N ALA A 190 16.07 13.76 -15.00
CA ALA A 190 17.26 13.50 -14.19
C ALA A 190 17.71 14.73 -13.37
N ALA A 191 17.56 15.94 -13.93
CA ALA A 191 17.84 17.18 -13.21
C ALA A 191 16.95 17.36 -11.96
N ASP A 192 15.74 16.79 -11.99
CA ASP A 192 14.75 16.80 -10.91
C ASP A 192 14.74 15.49 -10.11
N THR A 193 15.86 14.75 -10.08
CA THR A 193 15.90 13.41 -9.45
C THR A 193 15.41 13.44 -8.00
N PHE A 194 15.68 14.52 -7.25
CA PHE A 194 15.23 14.66 -5.86
C PHE A 194 14.00 15.56 -5.69
N ASN A 195 13.21 15.78 -6.75
CA ASN A 195 11.83 16.25 -6.61
C ASN A 195 10.95 15.10 -6.09
N ILE A 196 11.04 14.85 -4.77
CA ILE A 196 10.47 13.68 -4.10
C ILE A 196 8.96 13.57 -4.36
N LEU A 197 8.24 14.70 -4.39
CA LEU A 197 6.78 14.71 -4.57
C LEU A 197 6.36 14.33 -5.99
N GLU A 198 7.03 14.85 -7.02
CA GLU A 198 6.76 14.45 -8.40
C GLU A 198 7.09 12.96 -8.63
N TRP A 199 8.16 12.47 -8.00
CA TRP A 199 8.46 11.03 -7.99
C TRP A 199 7.40 10.22 -7.24
N ALA A 200 6.97 10.65 -6.06
CA ALA A 200 5.92 9.98 -5.29
C ALA A 200 4.60 9.91 -6.08
N ARG A 201 4.22 11.00 -6.76
CA ARG A 201 3.08 11.05 -7.67
C ARG A 201 3.22 10.08 -8.84
N TYR A 202 4.37 10.08 -9.51
CA TYR A 202 4.67 9.16 -10.61
C TYR A 202 4.56 7.70 -10.14
N ILE A 203 5.14 7.39 -8.98
CA ILE A 203 5.14 6.06 -8.36
C ILE A 203 3.71 5.64 -7.99
N ALA A 204 2.92 6.51 -7.36
CA ALA A 204 1.52 6.24 -7.02
C ALA A 204 0.70 5.84 -8.25
N ILE A 205 0.92 6.49 -9.40
CA ILE A 205 0.15 6.20 -10.62
C ILE A 205 0.60 4.89 -11.28
N TYR A 206 1.90 4.65 -11.38
CA TYR A 206 2.43 3.53 -12.18
C TYR A 206 2.70 2.25 -11.40
N HIS A 207 2.92 2.35 -10.10
CA HIS A 207 3.31 1.23 -9.24
C HIS A 207 2.37 1.01 -8.05
N ARG A 208 1.15 1.54 -8.14
CA ARG A 208 0.04 1.33 -7.21
C ARG A 208 -0.17 -0.14 -6.78
N PRO A 209 -0.75 -0.35 -5.57
CA PRO A 209 -1.48 -1.57 -5.24
C PRO A 209 -2.34 -2.04 -6.42
N GLY A 210 -2.22 -3.32 -6.78
CA GLY A 210 -2.87 -3.86 -7.99
C GLY A 210 -1.90 -4.18 -9.12
N ASN A 211 -0.75 -3.52 -9.18
CA ASN A 211 0.31 -3.86 -10.14
C ASN A 211 1.08 -5.12 -9.67
N GLY A 212 1.35 -6.05 -10.59
CA GLY A 212 2.16 -7.25 -10.34
C GLY A 212 3.66 -6.98 -10.19
N LYS A 213 4.10 -5.71 -10.29
CA LYS A 213 5.51 -5.29 -10.22
C LYS A 213 5.69 -4.12 -9.22
N PRO A 214 5.74 -4.39 -7.91
CA PRO A 214 6.05 -3.36 -6.92
C PRO A 214 7.44 -2.74 -7.17
N ILE A 215 7.61 -1.46 -6.85
CA ILE A 215 8.95 -0.88 -6.77
C ILE A 215 9.53 -1.28 -5.43
N HIS A 216 10.61 -2.05 -5.48
CA HIS A 216 11.23 -2.54 -4.26
C HIS A 216 11.73 -1.39 -3.35
N GLY A 217 11.43 -1.52 -2.07
CA GLY A 217 11.79 -0.57 -1.03
C GLY A 217 10.91 0.67 -0.91
N ILE A 218 9.99 0.92 -1.85
CA ILE A 218 9.01 1.99 -1.69
C ILE A 218 7.87 1.51 -0.78
N ALA A 219 7.63 2.23 0.30
CA ALA A 219 6.49 2.01 1.16
C ALA A 219 5.27 2.71 0.58
N MET A 220 4.25 1.91 0.25
CA MET A 220 2.96 2.40 -0.26
C MET A 220 1.83 1.63 0.42
N ASN A 221 0.77 2.34 0.81
CA ASN A 221 -0.38 1.72 1.47
C ASN A 221 -1.54 1.45 0.49
N ARG A 222 -2.57 0.76 0.97
CA ARG A 222 -3.79 0.41 0.21
C ARG A 222 -4.70 1.59 -0.17
N ALA A 223 -4.42 2.80 0.33
CA ALA A 223 -5.02 4.05 -0.12
C ALA A 223 -4.15 4.77 -1.18
N PHE A 224 -3.15 4.09 -1.72
CA PHE A 224 -2.19 4.63 -2.70
C PHE A 224 -1.30 5.77 -2.16
N HIS A 225 -1.23 5.95 -0.83
CA HIS A 225 -0.30 6.90 -0.24
C HIS A 225 1.12 6.37 -0.35
N VAL A 226 2.06 7.25 -0.67
CA VAL A 226 3.48 6.89 -0.84
C VAL A 226 4.30 7.57 0.24
N GLU A 227 5.09 6.79 0.97
CA GLU A 227 5.92 7.33 2.05
C GLU A 227 7.17 7.99 1.49
N LEU A 228 7.40 9.26 1.84
CA LEU A 228 8.36 10.14 1.17
C LEU A 228 9.81 9.77 1.45
N ARG A 229 10.12 9.28 2.67
CA ARG A 229 11.47 8.81 3.02
C ARG A 229 11.89 7.62 2.18
N SER A 230 10.94 6.74 1.88
CA SER A 230 11.15 5.56 1.06
C SER A 230 11.45 5.94 -0.39
N VAL A 231 10.77 6.98 -0.90
CA VAL A 231 11.04 7.57 -2.22
C VAL A 231 12.43 8.20 -2.24
N PHE A 232 12.79 8.99 -1.23
CA PHE A 232 14.14 9.56 -1.13
C PHE A 232 15.21 8.47 -1.15
N GLY A 233 15.07 7.43 -0.33
CA GLY A 233 16.05 6.33 -0.28
C GLY A 233 16.19 5.59 -1.60
N TYR A 234 15.08 5.37 -2.31
CA TYR A 234 15.10 4.82 -3.67
C TYR A 234 15.86 5.72 -4.65
N LEU A 235 15.63 7.04 -4.61
CA LEU A 235 16.27 8.00 -5.49
C LEU A 235 17.77 8.13 -5.20
N LEU A 236 18.15 8.17 -3.92
CA LEU A 236 19.54 8.16 -3.48
C LEU A 236 20.27 6.91 -4.00
N MET A 237 19.67 5.73 -3.82
CA MET A 237 20.20 4.48 -4.34
C MET A 237 20.32 4.51 -5.87
N LYS A 238 19.27 4.95 -6.56
CA LYS A 238 19.21 5.00 -8.03
C LYS A 238 20.30 5.92 -8.61
N SER A 239 20.56 7.06 -7.98
CA SER A 239 21.54 8.04 -8.47
C SER A 239 22.97 7.50 -8.49
N MET A 240 23.31 6.60 -7.56
CA MET A 240 24.65 6.00 -7.45
C MET A 240 24.73 4.59 -8.05
N CYS A 241 23.64 4.03 -8.55
CA CYS A 241 23.63 2.63 -8.97
C CYS A 241 24.43 2.38 -10.26
N PRO A 242 25.03 1.18 -10.41
CA PRO A 242 25.66 0.76 -11.65
C PRO A 242 24.70 0.76 -12.85
N ILE A 243 25.26 0.91 -14.05
CA ILE A 243 24.49 0.96 -15.30
C ILE A 243 23.86 -0.40 -15.60
N THR A 244 24.61 -1.49 -15.39
CA THR A 244 24.20 -2.82 -15.84
C THR A 244 23.17 -3.48 -14.88
N PRO A 245 22.20 -4.26 -15.40
CA PRO A 245 21.07 -4.74 -14.59
C PRO A 245 21.44 -5.68 -13.42
N GLN A 246 22.39 -6.61 -13.61
CA GLN A 246 22.75 -7.57 -12.56
C GLN A 246 23.55 -6.86 -11.46
N ALA A 247 24.52 -6.03 -11.84
CA ALA A 247 25.26 -5.17 -10.93
C ALA A 247 24.33 -4.25 -10.12
N ARG A 248 23.34 -3.64 -10.77
CA ARG A 248 22.33 -2.81 -10.10
C ARG A 248 21.59 -3.59 -9.02
N THR A 249 21.13 -4.80 -9.30
CA THR A 249 20.38 -5.61 -8.33
C THR A 249 21.25 -5.97 -7.11
N ALA A 250 22.51 -6.37 -7.34
CA ALA A 250 23.45 -6.65 -6.28
C ALA A 250 23.75 -5.40 -5.43
N TRP A 251 24.04 -4.27 -6.09
CA TRP A 251 24.25 -2.97 -5.47
C TRP A 251 23.06 -2.55 -4.61
N THR A 252 21.84 -2.53 -5.16
CA THR A 252 20.62 -2.12 -4.44
C THR A 252 20.43 -2.91 -3.16
N ARG A 253 20.67 -4.23 -3.20
CA ARG A 253 20.60 -5.08 -2.01
C ARG A 253 21.64 -4.67 -0.96
N GLN A 254 22.89 -4.41 -1.34
CA GLN A 254 23.90 -3.97 -0.37
C GLN A 254 23.60 -2.58 0.21
N VAL A 255 23.10 -1.65 -0.62
CA VAL A 255 22.65 -0.33 -0.14
C VAL A 255 21.51 -0.47 0.85
N ALA A 256 20.51 -1.33 0.57
CA ALA A 256 19.42 -1.59 1.50
C ALA A 256 19.93 -2.16 2.83
N CYS A 257 20.90 -3.08 2.81
CA CYS A 257 21.51 -3.61 4.02
C CYS A 257 22.29 -2.55 4.82
N VAL A 258 22.94 -1.61 4.15
CA VAL A 258 23.61 -0.46 4.82
C VAL A 258 22.57 0.47 5.45
N VAL A 259 21.61 0.93 4.66
CA VAL A 259 20.61 1.93 5.07
C VAL A 259 19.69 1.38 6.16
N ALA A 260 19.41 0.06 6.17
CA ALA A 260 18.62 -0.58 7.21
C ALA A 260 19.37 -0.77 8.55
N ARG A 261 20.64 -0.35 8.67
CA ARG A 261 21.44 -0.48 9.91
C ARG A 261 21.76 0.91 10.49
N PRO A 262 21.05 1.35 11.54
CA PRO A 262 21.28 2.65 12.18
C PRO A 262 22.76 2.86 12.55
N GLN A 263 23.28 4.07 12.32
CA GLN A 263 24.67 4.47 12.60
C GLN A 263 25.78 3.75 11.83
N ALA A 264 25.49 2.69 11.05
CA ALA A 264 26.53 1.92 10.36
C ALA A 264 27.36 2.77 9.39
N TYR A 265 26.71 3.70 8.68
CA TYR A 265 27.40 4.60 7.77
C TYR A 265 28.26 5.67 8.49
N ARG A 266 27.78 6.20 9.62
CA ARG A 266 28.54 7.18 10.43
C ARG A 266 29.82 6.56 10.96
N GLU A 267 29.74 5.32 11.45
CA GLU A 267 30.92 4.54 11.86
C GLU A 267 31.88 4.33 10.70
N ALA A 268 31.37 4.00 9.50
CA ALA A 268 32.21 3.83 8.32
C ALA A 268 32.92 5.13 7.92
N VAL A 269 32.28 6.29 8.05
CA VAL A 269 32.93 7.60 7.85
C VAL A 269 34.06 7.80 8.85
N THR A 270 33.84 7.55 10.14
CA THR A 270 34.90 7.67 11.16
C THR A 270 36.07 6.72 10.90
N VAL A 271 35.79 5.48 10.50
CA VAL A 271 36.84 4.53 10.12
C VAL A 271 37.62 5.04 8.90
N TRP A 272 36.93 5.56 7.89
CA TRP A 272 37.56 6.13 6.70
C TRP A 272 38.49 7.29 7.04
N GLU A 273 38.03 8.27 7.82
CA GLU A 273 38.83 9.44 8.23
C GLU A 273 40.08 9.03 9.02
N SER A 274 40.00 7.94 9.80
CA SER A 274 41.16 7.41 10.51
C SER A 274 42.19 6.75 9.59
N GLN A 275 41.74 6.20 8.45
CA GLN A 275 42.57 5.48 7.48
C GLN A 275 43.14 6.41 6.39
N HIS A 276 42.45 7.51 6.09
CA HIS A 276 42.82 8.49 5.05
C HIS A 276 42.86 9.90 5.66
N PRO A 277 43.84 10.20 6.52
CA PRO A 277 43.92 11.51 7.19
C PRO A 277 44.07 12.68 6.20
N GLU A 278 44.54 12.43 4.99
CA GLU A 278 44.63 13.38 3.87
C GLU A 278 43.33 13.57 3.08
N GLU A 279 42.38 12.64 3.16
CA GLU A 279 41.07 12.69 2.48
C GLU A 279 39.94 12.83 3.51
N GLN A 280 39.93 13.94 4.26
CA GLN A 280 38.89 14.22 5.26
C GLN A 280 37.51 14.27 4.61
N PHE A 281 36.53 13.66 5.28
CA PHE A 281 35.16 13.69 4.83
C PHE A 281 34.55 15.09 5.06
N SER A 282 34.08 15.71 3.97
CA SER A 282 33.24 16.89 4.02
C SER A 282 31.88 16.57 3.42
N GLU A 283 30.79 17.02 4.04
CA GLU A 283 29.45 16.83 3.47
C GLU A 283 29.28 17.63 2.17
N VAL A 284 28.53 17.05 1.23
CA VAL A 284 28.23 17.71 -0.04
C VAL A 284 27.34 18.94 0.14
N ASN A 285 27.59 20.00 -0.65
CA ASN A 285 26.76 21.21 -0.62
C ASN A 285 25.39 20.93 -1.28
N PRO A 286 24.27 21.16 -0.59
CA PRO A 286 22.93 20.85 -1.08
C PRO A 286 22.39 21.82 -2.14
N THR A 287 23.18 22.70 -2.76
CA THR A 287 22.66 23.60 -3.82
C THR A 287 22.79 23.03 -5.23
N SER A 288 23.80 22.21 -5.49
CA SER A 288 24.01 21.53 -6.77
C SER A 288 24.96 20.37 -6.53
N ILE A 289 24.56 19.16 -6.88
CA ILE A 289 25.33 17.96 -6.58
C ILE A 289 25.50 17.13 -7.85
N THR A 290 26.73 16.67 -8.07
CA THR A 290 27.02 15.67 -9.09
C THR A 290 27.36 14.36 -8.40
N LEU A 291 26.53 13.34 -8.60
CA LEU A 291 26.74 12.02 -8.01
C LEU A 291 27.41 11.07 -9.00
N ARG A 292 28.49 10.43 -8.56
CA ARG A 292 29.20 9.37 -9.27
C ARG A 292 28.51 8.04 -9.02
N ARG A 293 28.26 7.32 -10.11
CA ARG A 293 27.79 5.94 -10.07
C ARG A 293 28.91 5.01 -9.65
N THR A 294 28.55 3.91 -8.99
CA THR A 294 29.49 2.84 -8.68
C THR A 294 29.94 2.14 -9.96
N ASP A 295 31.26 1.99 -10.09
CA ASP A 295 31.87 1.17 -11.14
C ASP A 295 31.80 -0.32 -10.76
N LEU A 296 30.63 -0.93 -11.01
CA LEU A 296 30.40 -2.35 -10.83
C LEU A 296 29.87 -2.93 -12.14
N THR A 297 30.48 -4.02 -12.59
CA THR A 297 30.09 -4.72 -13.82
C THR A 297 29.28 -5.96 -13.49
N ASP A 298 28.58 -6.54 -14.46
CA ASP A 298 27.86 -7.80 -14.24
C ASP A 298 28.79 -8.96 -13.84
N VAL A 299 30.06 -8.93 -14.28
CA VAL A 299 31.08 -9.92 -13.89
C VAL A 299 31.45 -9.80 -12.41
N THR A 300 31.49 -8.57 -11.89
CA THR A 300 31.84 -8.31 -10.48
C THR A 300 30.64 -8.21 -9.56
N ALA A 301 29.41 -8.22 -10.10
CA ALA A 301 28.16 -8.09 -9.36
C ALA A 301 27.98 -9.14 -8.25
N ALA A 302 28.40 -10.38 -8.48
CA ALA A 302 28.33 -11.45 -7.48
C ALA A 302 29.19 -11.16 -6.24
N ASN A 303 30.22 -10.32 -6.39
CA ASN A 303 31.16 -9.93 -5.35
C ASN A 303 30.86 -8.52 -4.81
N ALA A 304 29.67 -7.97 -5.03
CA ALA A 304 29.30 -6.67 -4.48
C ALA A 304 29.32 -6.71 -2.96
N LEU A 305 30.21 -5.93 -2.34
CA LEU A 305 30.42 -5.86 -0.91
C LEU A 305 29.76 -4.61 -0.31
N VAL A 306 29.48 -4.67 0.99
CA VAL A 306 29.00 -3.52 1.77
C VAL A 306 30.05 -2.42 1.81
N GLU A 307 31.32 -2.79 1.85
CA GLU A 307 32.47 -1.88 1.86
C GLU A 307 32.51 -1.01 0.60
N THR A 308 32.19 -1.60 -0.57
CA THR A 308 32.05 -0.84 -1.82
C THR A 308 30.93 0.20 -1.73
N VAL A 309 29.84 -0.11 -1.02
CA VAL A 309 28.76 0.85 -0.79
C VAL A 309 29.23 2.02 0.07
N PHE A 310 29.93 1.73 1.17
CA PHE A 310 30.46 2.76 2.05
C PHE A 310 31.45 3.66 1.31
N GLU A 311 32.41 3.08 0.57
CA GLU A 311 33.38 3.85 -0.19
C GLU A 311 32.71 4.77 -1.22
N THR A 312 31.77 4.27 -2.03
CA THR A 312 31.04 5.10 -2.98
C THR A 312 30.30 6.24 -2.28
N MET A 313 29.59 5.98 -1.18
CA MET A 313 28.84 7.03 -0.46
C MET A 313 29.78 8.10 0.12
N ILE A 314 30.91 7.68 0.71
CA ILE A 314 31.94 8.59 1.25
C ILE A 314 32.57 9.44 0.15
N ARG A 315 32.96 8.84 -0.98
CA ARG A 315 33.52 9.56 -2.14
C ARG A 315 32.52 10.48 -2.82
N ASN A 316 31.23 10.22 -2.67
CA ASN A 316 30.15 11.11 -3.09
C ASN A 316 29.77 12.15 -2.04
N HIS A 317 30.48 12.18 -0.90
CA HIS A 317 30.24 13.14 0.18
C HIS A 317 28.80 13.12 0.71
N ILE A 318 28.17 11.93 0.70
CA ILE A 318 26.77 11.77 1.10
C ILE A 318 26.64 12.08 2.60
N PRO A 319 25.80 13.06 3.00
CA PRO A 319 25.62 13.38 4.41
C PRO A 319 25.05 12.18 5.17
N PRO A 320 25.55 11.86 6.37
CA PRO A 320 24.99 10.76 7.13
C PRO A 320 23.51 10.92 7.47
N SER A 321 23.02 12.16 7.58
CA SER A 321 21.59 12.47 7.74
C SER A 321 20.73 11.98 6.57
N TRP A 322 21.27 11.92 5.35
CA TRP A 322 20.55 11.40 4.18
C TRP A 322 20.38 9.88 4.26
N VAL A 323 21.42 9.19 4.72
CA VAL A 323 21.37 7.73 4.95
C VAL A 323 20.39 7.40 6.08
N ASP A 324 20.42 8.17 7.18
CA ASP A 324 19.47 8.06 8.28
C ASP A 324 18.02 8.30 7.80
N HIS A 325 17.81 9.32 6.96
CA HIS A 325 16.50 9.63 6.39
C HIS A 325 15.98 8.47 5.52
N ALA A 326 16.84 7.86 4.70
CA ALA A 326 16.52 6.73 3.83
C ALA A 326 16.21 5.41 4.56
N TYR A 327 16.36 5.34 5.89
CA TYR A 327 16.16 4.11 6.70
C TYR A 327 14.87 3.34 6.35
N VAL A 328 13.75 4.03 6.14
CA VAL A 328 12.46 3.43 5.77
C VAL A 328 12.55 2.63 4.47
N TRP A 329 13.26 3.16 3.47
CA TRP A 329 13.47 2.46 2.19
C TRP A 329 14.23 1.16 2.40
N GLY A 330 15.36 1.21 3.13
CA GLY A 330 16.19 0.03 3.39
C GLY A 330 15.41 -1.06 4.13
N MET A 331 14.64 -0.66 5.16
CA MET A 331 13.75 -1.55 5.89
C MET A 331 12.71 -2.22 5.01
N THR A 332 11.99 -1.43 4.23
CA THR A 332 10.94 -1.91 3.33
C THR A 332 11.52 -2.89 2.30
N TYR A 333 12.69 -2.56 1.75
CA TYR A 333 13.36 -3.40 0.76
C TYR A 333 13.78 -4.75 1.34
N VAL A 334 14.42 -4.75 2.51
CA VAL A 334 14.83 -5.99 3.21
C VAL A 334 13.62 -6.85 3.56
N ASN A 335 12.52 -6.23 4.02
CA ASN A 335 11.27 -6.93 4.31
C ASN A 335 10.68 -7.60 3.06
N GLN A 336 10.65 -6.90 1.92
CA GLN A 336 10.16 -7.46 0.65
C GLN A 336 11.05 -8.59 0.13
N LEU A 337 12.38 -8.49 0.24
CA LEU A 337 13.27 -9.60 -0.12
C LEU A 337 13.02 -10.85 0.72
N ARG A 338 12.76 -10.68 2.02
CA ARG A 338 12.37 -11.79 2.91
C ARG A 338 11.01 -12.37 2.51
N ALA A 339 10.04 -11.51 2.19
CA ALA A 339 8.71 -11.90 1.74
C ALA A 339 8.74 -12.78 0.48
N ALA A 340 9.62 -12.45 -0.45
CA ALA A 340 9.82 -13.14 -1.72
C ALA A 340 10.45 -14.55 -1.58
N GLY A 341 10.78 -14.99 -0.36
CA GLY A 341 11.36 -16.32 -0.11
C GLY A 341 12.89 -16.33 -0.05
N SER A 342 13.55 -15.17 0.01
CA SER A 342 15.00 -15.06 0.21
C SER A 342 15.42 -15.27 1.69
N LEU A 343 14.71 -16.17 2.39
CA LEU A 343 14.85 -16.42 3.83
C LEU A 343 16.23 -17.00 4.23
N ASN A 344 16.96 -17.55 3.26
CA ASN A 344 18.28 -18.17 3.46
C ASN A 344 19.45 -17.28 2.99
N ASP A 345 19.20 -16.02 2.64
CA ASP A 345 20.28 -15.09 2.29
C ASP A 345 21.01 -14.65 3.58
N ILE A 346 22.16 -15.29 3.86
CA ILE A 346 23.02 -15.04 5.04
C ILE A 346 23.22 -13.54 5.31
N PRO A 347 23.55 -12.70 4.29
CA PRO A 347 23.57 -11.24 4.41
C PRO A 347 22.33 -10.59 5.04
N LEU A 348 21.12 -11.05 4.73
CA LEU A 348 19.89 -10.47 5.26
C LEU A 348 19.69 -10.80 6.74
N ASN A 349 20.14 -11.98 7.19
CA ASN A 349 20.07 -12.38 8.59
C ASN A 349 21.09 -11.64 9.45
N VAL A 350 22.33 -11.48 8.97
CA VAL A 350 23.35 -10.67 9.63
C VAL A 350 22.87 -9.21 9.76
N THR A 351 22.30 -8.67 8.68
CA THR A 351 21.75 -7.31 8.67
C THR A 351 20.67 -7.12 9.73
N GLU A 352 19.74 -8.07 9.87
CA GLU A 352 18.64 -7.97 10.83
C GLU A 352 19.12 -8.04 12.29
N VAL A 353 20.03 -8.96 12.60
CA VAL A 353 20.60 -9.09 13.95
C VAL A 353 21.36 -7.81 14.34
N ASP A 354 22.21 -7.32 13.43
CA ASP A 354 22.97 -6.08 13.68
C ASP A 354 22.04 -4.87 13.79
N ARG A 355 21.00 -4.79 12.95
CA ARG A 355 19.97 -3.75 13.03
C ARG A 355 19.26 -3.75 14.38
N GLN A 356 18.77 -4.90 14.85
CA GLN A 356 18.08 -4.98 16.15
C GLN A 356 18.98 -4.51 17.29
N ARG A 357 20.26 -4.92 17.28
CA ARG A 357 21.27 -4.44 18.23
C ARG A 357 21.44 -2.91 18.14
N ARG A 358 21.57 -2.37 16.94
CA ARG A 358 21.76 -0.92 16.70
C ARG A 358 20.54 -0.11 17.13
N LEU A 359 19.32 -0.59 16.86
CA LEU A 359 18.09 0.04 17.34
C LEU A 359 18.02 0.10 18.87
N ALA A 360 18.48 -0.95 19.56
CA ALA A 360 18.50 -0.97 21.03
C ALA A 360 19.47 0.06 21.62
N ILE A 361 20.54 0.41 20.90
CA ILE A 361 21.58 1.36 21.36
C ILE A 361 21.27 2.78 20.90
N HIS A 362 20.85 2.97 19.66
CA HIS A 362 20.76 4.27 18.98
C HIS A 362 19.33 4.72 18.67
N GLY A 363 18.34 3.82 18.77
CA GLY A 363 16.97 4.10 18.34
C GLY A 363 16.80 4.16 16.83
N VAL A 364 15.60 4.56 16.41
CA VAL A 364 15.25 4.75 14.99
C VAL A 364 15.92 6.01 14.46
N PRO A 365 16.59 5.96 13.28
CA PRO A 365 17.20 7.13 12.68
C PRO A 365 16.19 8.27 12.43
N PRO A 366 16.53 9.51 12.82
CA PRO A 366 15.61 10.64 12.68
C PRO A 366 15.36 10.97 11.19
N PRO A 367 14.15 11.43 10.84
CA PRO A 367 13.86 11.95 9.51
C PRO A 367 14.45 13.35 9.31
N ILE A 368 14.39 13.82 8.07
CA ILE A 368 14.60 15.23 7.71
C ILE A 368 13.19 15.80 7.51
N ASP A 369 12.76 16.68 8.41
CA ASP A 369 11.36 17.12 8.52
C ASP A 369 10.75 17.63 7.20
N GLN A 370 11.54 18.29 6.37
CA GLN A 370 11.09 18.86 5.09
C GLN A 370 10.73 17.79 4.06
N TRP A 371 11.22 16.56 4.23
CA TRP A 371 11.13 15.46 3.27
C TRP A 371 10.38 14.26 3.85
N ASP A 372 9.85 14.41 5.06
CA ASP A 372 9.15 13.36 5.80
C ASP A 372 7.64 13.34 5.51
N GLY A 373 7.00 12.22 5.85
CA GLY A 373 5.56 12.05 5.76
C GLY A 373 5.11 11.28 4.53
N TRP A 374 3.88 11.54 4.11
CA TRP A 374 3.20 10.78 3.06
C TRP A 374 2.74 11.70 1.94
N TYR A 375 2.95 11.25 0.70
CA TYR A 375 2.23 11.75 -0.45
C TYR A 375 0.81 11.20 -0.46
N TYR A 376 -0.16 12.10 -0.59
CA TYR A 376 -1.57 11.77 -0.75
C TYR A 376 -2.02 12.09 -2.17
N PRO A 377 -2.47 11.09 -2.96
CA PRO A 377 -2.92 11.34 -4.33
C PRO A 377 -4.03 12.38 -4.39
N THR A 378 -3.94 13.29 -5.36
CA THR A 378 -5.01 14.27 -5.62
C THR A 378 -6.22 13.57 -6.26
N ALA A 379 -7.37 14.24 -6.32
CA ALA A 379 -8.55 13.72 -7.04
C ALA A 379 -8.26 13.35 -8.51
N HIS A 380 -7.39 14.13 -9.17
CA HIS A 380 -6.93 13.82 -10.53
C HIS A 380 -6.05 12.57 -10.57
N ASP A 381 -5.17 12.38 -9.59
CA ASP A 381 -4.30 11.19 -9.54
C ASP A 381 -5.11 9.93 -9.23
N LEU A 382 -6.07 9.98 -8.30
CA LEU A 382 -7.00 8.89 -8.03
C LEU A 382 -7.80 8.50 -9.28
N THR A 383 -8.24 9.49 -10.07
CA THR A 383 -8.90 9.21 -11.35
C THR A 383 -7.96 8.53 -12.35
N ARG A 384 -6.67 8.90 -12.41
CA ARG A 384 -5.65 8.20 -13.22
C ARG A 384 -5.44 6.77 -12.74
N ILE A 385 -5.23 6.58 -11.45
CA ILE A 385 -5.04 5.28 -10.79
C ILE A 385 -6.21 4.35 -11.12
N HIS A 386 -7.45 4.80 -10.92
CA HIS A 386 -8.64 4.00 -11.19
C HIS A 386 -8.82 3.66 -12.66
N ALA A 387 -8.47 4.57 -13.58
CA ALA A 387 -8.49 4.27 -15.00
C ALA A 387 -7.50 3.16 -15.36
N PHE A 388 -6.31 3.16 -14.76
CA PHE A 388 -5.34 2.10 -14.98
C PHE A 388 -5.74 0.78 -14.32
N LEU A 389 -6.30 0.80 -13.10
CA LEU A 389 -6.84 -0.40 -12.46
C LEU A 389 -7.89 -1.05 -13.36
N LYS A 390 -8.88 -0.29 -13.84
CA LYS A 390 -9.89 -0.81 -14.78
C LYS A 390 -9.28 -1.42 -16.05
N MET A 391 -8.18 -0.86 -16.56
CA MET A 391 -7.46 -1.43 -17.71
C MET A 391 -6.76 -2.76 -17.38
N GLU A 392 -6.33 -2.98 -16.14
CA GLU A 392 -5.72 -4.21 -15.64
C GLU A 392 -6.75 -5.28 -15.28
N GLU A 393 -7.88 -4.88 -14.70
CA GLU A 393 -9.02 -5.77 -14.42
C GLU A 393 -9.50 -6.45 -15.72
N ASN A 394 -9.60 -5.67 -16.81
CA ASN A 394 -9.92 -6.19 -18.14
C ASN A 394 -8.88 -7.19 -18.69
N LYS A 395 -7.68 -7.23 -18.10
CA LYS A 395 -6.60 -8.16 -18.46
C LYS A 395 -6.46 -9.31 -17.45
N ASN A 396 -7.40 -9.44 -16.50
CA ASN A 396 -7.34 -10.40 -15.39
C ASN A 396 -6.06 -10.29 -14.55
N VAL A 397 -5.48 -9.09 -14.44
CA VAL A 397 -4.33 -8.83 -13.57
C VAL A 397 -4.85 -8.18 -12.29
N MET A 398 -4.88 -8.91 -11.18
CA MET A 398 -5.35 -8.41 -9.88
C MET A 398 -4.25 -8.60 -8.82
N SER A 399 -3.58 -7.53 -8.37
CA SER A 399 -2.52 -7.57 -7.34
C SER A 399 -2.81 -6.69 -6.11
N LEU A 400 -4.08 -6.33 -5.85
CA LEU A 400 -4.43 -5.47 -4.69
C LEU A 400 -4.11 -6.15 -3.34
N ASN A 401 -3.98 -7.47 -3.33
CA ASN A 401 -3.68 -8.28 -2.15
C ASN A 401 -2.20 -8.67 -2.02
N HIS A 402 -1.28 -8.04 -2.79
CA HIS A 402 0.14 -8.32 -2.62
C HIS A 402 0.59 -7.99 -1.19
N SER A 403 1.45 -8.83 -0.61
CA SER A 403 2.00 -8.64 0.74
C SER A 403 2.94 -7.44 0.88
N ASP A 404 3.27 -6.79 -0.23
CA ASP A 404 4.23 -5.68 -0.25
C ASP A 404 3.54 -4.34 0.00
N TRP A 405 2.20 -4.32 -0.06
CA TRP A 405 1.39 -3.13 0.20
C TRP A 405 1.01 -3.05 1.67
N LEU A 406 1.29 -1.89 2.26
CA LEU A 406 0.97 -1.62 3.65
C LEU A 406 -0.53 -1.44 3.84
N TRP A 407 -1.03 -1.82 5.00
CA TRP A 407 -2.36 -1.43 5.43
C TRP A 407 -2.39 0.07 5.74
N ILE A 408 -3.57 0.68 5.65
CA ILE A 408 -3.75 2.08 6.00
C ILE A 408 -3.55 2.23 7.51
N GLY A 409 -2.67 3.15 7.91
CA GLY A 409 -2.25 3.33 9.31
C GLY A 409 -1.13 2.39 9.76
N GLU A 410 -0.62 1.52 8.90
CA GLU A 410 0.56 0.69 9.19
C GLU A 410 1.84 1.52 9.11
N SER A 411 2.74 1.30 10.09
CA SER A 411 4.07 1.89 10.05
C SER A 411 4.97 1.09 9.11
N PRO A 412 5.70 1.73 8.17
CA PRO A 412 6.66 1.04 7.30
C PRO A 412 7.90 0.55 8.08
N LEU A 413 8.04 0.95 9.35
CA LEU A 413 9.14 0.56 10.22
C LEU A 413 8.84 -0.72 11.02
N GLU A 414 7.62 -1.23 10.99
CA GLU A 414 7.28 -2.47 11.68
C GLU A 414 8.03 -3.67 11.07
N PRO A 415 8.60 -4.57 11.89
CA PRO A 415 9.25 -5.78 11.39
C PRO A 415 8.25 -6.70 10.69
N TYR A 416 8.66 -7.23 9.53
CA TYR A 416 7.84 -8.11 8.69
C TYR A 416 7.24 -9.34 9.41
N TYR A 417 7.90 -9.86 10.46
CA TYR A 417 7.45 -11.07 11.17
C TYR A 417 6.39 -10.85 12.24
N CYS A 418 6.18 -9.62 12.73
CA CYS A 418 5.27 -9.37 13.85
C CYS A 418 3.79 -9.65 13.49
N ARG A 419 3.40 -9.53 12.21
CA ARG A 419 1.99 -9.70 11.80
C ARG A 419 1.66 -11.03 11.13
N ARG A 420 2.63 -11.73 10.52
CA ARG A 420 2.34 -12.99 9.79
C ARG A 420 2.16 -14.23 10.68
N GLN A 421 2.63 -14.21 11.94
CA GLN A 421 2.27 -15.28 12.89
C GLN A 421 0.75 -15.36 13.09
N VAL A 422 0.03 -14.24 12.96
CA VAL A 422 -1.43 -14.19 13.09
C VAL A 422 -2.11 -14.77 11.84
N THR A 423 -1.67 -14.41 10.64
CA THR A 423 -2.33 -14.86 9.39
C THR A 423 -2.10 -16.34 9.06
N VAL A 424 -0.93 -16.89 9.41
CA VAL A 424 -0.64 -18.32 9.17
C VAL A 424 -1.43 -19.21 10.14
N ALA A 425 -1.63 -18.77 11.39
CA ALA A 425 -2.47 -19.49 12.35
C ALA A 425 -3.94 -19.55 11.88
N SER A 426 -4.49 -18.45 11.36
CA SER A 426 -5.88 -18.41 10.87
C SER A 426 -6.14 -19.34 9.69
N ASN A 427 -5.17 -19.54 8.79
CA ASN A 427 -5.31 -20.43 7.63
C ASN A 427 -5.04 -21.91 7.96
N GLN A 428 -4.24 -22.20 8.99
CA GLN A 428 -3.98 -23.60 9.41
C GLN A 428 -5.13 -24.21 10.21
N PHE A 429 -5.90 -23.41 10.96
CA PHE A 429 -7.07 -23.90 11.69
C PHE A 429 -8.25 -24.29 10.78
N LEU A 430 -8.34 -23.75 9.56
CA LEU A 430 -9.38 -24.12 8.59
C LEU A 430 -9.04 -25.39 7.79
N SER A 431 -7.77 -25.77 7.66
CA SER A 431 -7.38 -27.00 6.95
C SER A 431 -7.28 -28.23 7.86
N ALA A 432 -7.09 -28.05 9.17
CA ALA A 432 -6.91 -29.16 10.11
C ALA A 432 -8.24 -29.82 10.56
N ALA A 433 -9.39 -29.19 10.31
CA ALA A 433 -10.71 -29.73 10.67
C ALA A 433 -11.28 -30.74 9.66
N ALA A 434 -10.64 -30.92 8.50
CA ALA A 434 -11.09 -31.82 7.44
C ALA A 434 -10.03 -32.88 7.13
N GLY A 435 -9.85 -33.86 8.01
CA GLY A 435 -9.05 -35.05 7.67
C GLY A 435 -8.45 -35.78 8.86
N SER A 436 -9.27 -36.42 9.70
CA SER A 436 -8.77 -37.52 10.52
C SER A 436 -9.86 -38.56 10.78
N SER A 437 -9.94 -39.58 9.93
CA SER A 437 -10.43 -40.90 10.32
C SER A 437 -9.54 -41.96 9.68
N THR A 438 -8.57 -42.46 10.44
CA THR A 438 -7.73 -43.60 10.09
C THR A 438 -8.24 -44.86 10.75
N GLY A 439 -8.43 -45.92 9.97
CA GLY A 439 -8.55 -47.31 10.42
C GLY A 439 -8.33 -48.28 9.23
N PRO A 440 -7.72 -49.47 9.42
CA PRO A 440 -6.75 -50.01 8.45
C PRO A 440 -7.07 -51.39 7.83
N GLY A 441 -6.35 -51.73 6.74
CA GLY A 441 -6.20 -53.07 6.14
C GLY A 441 -7.27 -53.41 5.09
N THR A 442 -7.03 -54.09 3.95
CA THR A 442 -5.99 -55.08 3.58
C THR A 442 -6.02 -55.29 2.05
N MET A 443 -5.04 -56.03 1.53
CA MET A 443 -4.64 -56.25 0.13
C MET A 443 -5.65 -56.89 -0.85
N ASP A 444 -5.35 -56.69 -2.15
CA ASP A 444 -5.32 -57.68 -3.25
C ASP A 444 -6.29 -57.57 -4.46
N HIS A 445 -5.63 -57.73 -5.62
CA HIS A 445 -6.06 -58.22 -6.95
C HIS A 445 -6.82 -57.33 -7.97
N VAL A 446 -6.15 -57.20 -9.12
CA VAL A 446 -6.59 -56.88 -10.51
C VAL A 446 -6.90 -58.23 -11.19
N PRO A 447 -7.95 -58.42 -12.06
CA PRO A 447 -7.86 -57.94 -13.46
C PRO A 447 -9.14 -57.57 -14.25
N SER A 448 -8.92 -56.66 -15.21
CA SER A 448 -9.38 -56.60 -16.62
C SER A 448 -10.87 -56.81 -17.01
N SER A 449 -11.51 -55.80 -17.59
CA SER A 449 -11.85 -55.74 -19.05
C SER A 449 -12.77 -54.56 -19.43
N ASP A 450 -12.38 -53.87 -20.51
CA ASP A 450 -13.15 -53.27 -21.62
C ASP A 450 -14.56 -52.67 -21.42
N HIS A 451 -14.70 -51.34 -21.59
CA HIS A 451 -15.13 -50.66 -22.83
C HIS A 451 -15.64 -49.21 -22.60
N ASN A 452 -14.98 -48.26 -23.27
CA ASN A 452 -15.51 -47.09 -23.97
C ASN A 452 -16.73 -46.30 -23.40
N ARG A 453 -16.50 -45.05 -22.97
CA ARG A 453 -16.83 -43.82 -23.73
C ARG A 453 -16.68 -42.55 -22.88
N ASP A 454 -15.94 -41.61 -23.45
CA ASP A 454 -16.10 -40.15 -23.45
C ASP A 454 -16.77 -39.44 -22.27
N GLY A 455 -16.03 -38.47 -21.68
CA GLY A 455 -16.66 -37.23 -21.25
C GLY A 455 -16.22 -36.58 -19.95
N ASP A 456 -15.09 -36.93 -19.33
CA ASP A 456 -14.69 -36.26 -18.08
C ASP A 456 -13.91 -34.95 -18.30
N ARG A 457 -14.66 -33.87 -18.07
CA ARG A 457 -14.21 -32.51 -17.80
C ARG A 457 -13.48 -32.51 -16.46
N ALA A 458 -12.20 -32.85 -16.48
CA ALA A 458 -11.34 -32.80 -15.30
C ALA A 458 -11.21 -31.35 -14.79
N SER A 459 -11.85 -31.09 -13.65
CA SER A 459 -11.52 -29.99 -12.75
C SER A 459 -10.11 -30.22 -12.22
N SER A 460 -9.13 -29.59 -12.86
CA SER A 460 -7.74 -29.63 -12.39
C SER A 460 -7.49 -28.41 -11.50
N SER A 461 -7.60 -28.64 -10.20
CA SER A 461 -6.85 -27.92 -9.18
C SER A 461 -5.36 -27.96 -9.57
N LYS A 462 -4.84 -26.82 -10.04
CA LYS A 462 -3.41 -26.56 -10.25
C LYS A 462 -3.03 -25.31 -9.48
N TYR A 463 -2.92 -25.42 -8.16
CA TYR A 463 -1.90 -24.68 -7.41
C TYR A 463 -0.71 -25.61 -7.21
N MET A 464 0.07 -25.81 -8.28
CA MET A 464 1.44 -26.29 -8.15
C MET A 464 2.36 -25.10 -8.32
N GLY A 465 3.25 -24.95 -7.35
CA GLY A 465 4.24 -23.88 -7.27
C GLY A 465 5.01 -23.72 -8.56
N GLN A 466 4.80 -22.58 -9.20
CA GLN A 466 5.79 -22.02 -10.10
C GLN A 466 6.65 -21.08 -9.28
N GLY A 467 7.94 -21.41 -9.17
CA GLY A 467 8.95 -20.46 -8.75
C GLY A 467 8.84 -19.23 -9.65
N VAL A 468 8.41 -18.12 -9.06
CA VAL A 468 8.35 -16.83 -9.73
C VAL A 468 9.80 -16.50 -10.11
N GLN A 469 10.13 -16.64 -11.40
CA GLN A 469 11.34 -16.03 -11.94
C GLN A 469 11.16 -14.51 -11.84
N TYR A 470 11.80 -13.91 -10.84
CA TYR A 470 11.87 -12.46 -10.64
C TYR A 470 12.79 -11.84 -11.70
N ASN A 471 12.29 -11.77 -12.95
CA ASN A 471 12.99 -11.10 -14.02
C ASN A 471 12.63 -9.60 -14.08
N ASN A 472 13.67 -8.81 -13.79
CA ASN A 472 14.06 -7.53 -14.38
C ASN A 472 13.26 -6.27 -14.04
N LEU A 473 13.93 -5.44 -13.23
CA LEU A 473 13.96 -3.97 -13.30
C LEU A 473 14.19 -3.51 -14.74
N THR A 474 13.14 -3.45 -15.57
CA THR A 474 13.01 -2.56 -16.75
C THR A 474 11.72 -2.85 -17.50
N SER A 475 10.85 -1.85 -17.61
CA SER A 475 10.04 -1.66 -18.82
C SER A 475 9.52 -0.23 -18.91
N HIS A 476 10.41 0.75 -18.84
CA HIS A 476 10.25 2.01 -19.56
C HIS A 476 11.57 2.34 -20.25
N PRO A 477 11.56 2.73 -21.55
CA PRO A 477 12.78 3.13 -22.24
C PRO A 477 13.32 4.39 -21.58
N GLU A 478 14.46 4.29 -20.88
CA GLU A 478 15.21 5.45 -20.40
C GLU A 478 16.03 6.03 -21.56
N PRO A 479 16.17 7.36 -21.66
CA PRO A 479 17.09 7.97 -22.60
C PRO A 479 18.55 7.68 -22.18
N ASP A 480 19.39 7.35 -23.16
CA ASP A 480 20.85 7.20 -23.01
C ASP A 480 21.44 8.44 -22.34
N GLN A 481 21.98 8.30 -21.12
CA GLN A 481 22.75 9.36 -20.46
C GLN A 481 24.07 8.81 -19.91
N ARG A 482 25.15 9.45 -20.39
CA ARG A 482 26.55 9.14 -20.06
C ARG A 482 26.97 9.74 -18.71
N GLU A 483 27.74 8.95 -17.98
CA GLU A 483 28.73 9.19 -16.91
C GLU A 483 28.49 10.13 -15.71
N LEU A 484 27.58 11.11 -15.73
CA LEU A 484 27.35 11.98 -14.56
C LEU A 484 25.87 12.35 -14.40
N VAL A 485 25.36 12.34 -13.18
CA VAL A 485 24.00 12.82 -12.86
C VAL A 485 24.15 14.14 -12.11
N ASP A 486 23.89 15.24 -12.82
CA ASP A 486 23.75 16.57 -12.21
C ASP A 486 22.34 16.70 -11.62
N VAL A 487 22.30 17.07 -10.33
CA VAL A 487 21.09 17.16 -9.53
C VAL A 487 20.94 18.56 -8.98
N ASP A 488 19.81 19.20 -9.29
CA ASP A 488 19.38 20.42 -8.64
C ASP A 488 18.53 20.08 -7.40
N MET A 489 18.93 20.63 -6.25
CA MET A 489 18.33 20.40 -4.95
C MET A 489 17.53 21.63 -4.46
N THR A 490 17.45 22.70 -5.24
CA THR A 490 16.77 23.96 -4.87
C THR A 490 15.25 23.82 -4.79
N ASN A 491 14.65 22.88 -5.54
CA ASN A 491 13.19 22.64 -5.59
C ASN A 491 12.62 21.90 -4.37
N ILE A 492 13.46 21.56 -3.40
CA ILE A 492 13.09 20.75 -2.24
C ILE A 492 12.36 21.56 -1.14
N LYS A 493 12.38 22.90 -1.21
CA LYS A 493 11.96 23.77 -0.09
C LYS A 493 10.48 24.17 0.01
N THR A 494 9.58 23.68 -0.82
CA THR A 494 8.19 24.19 -0.81
C THR A 494 7.14 23.12 -1.10
N ALA A 495 6.49 22.60 -0.05
CA ALA A 495 5.24 21.85 -0.21
C ALA A 495 4.29 21.78 1.00
N HIS A 496 4.64 22.30 2.18
CA HIS A 496 3.80 22.11 3.37
C HIS A 496 2.71 23.16 3.63
N THR A 497 2.42 24.07 2.69
CA THR A 497 1.41 25.14 2.91
C THR A 497 0.25 25.20 1.91
N ALA A 498 0.05 24.20 1.04
CA ALA A 498 -0.97 24.30 -0.03
C ALA A 498 -2.06 23.21 -0.04
N SER A 499 -2.36 22.55 1.09
CA SER A 499 -3.50 21.61 1.20
C SER A 499 -4.53 22.01 2.26
N SER A 500 -4.60 23.30 2.61
CA SER A 500 -5.71 23.89 3.36
C SER A 500 -6.34 25.02 2.55
N ALA A 501 -7.09 24.65 1.51
CA ALA A 501 -8.06 25.48 0.83
C ALA A 501 -9.18 24.60 0.29
#